data_AF-A0A183NQX1-F1
#
_entry.id   AF-A0A183NQX1-F1
#
_cell.length_a   1.000
_cell.length_b   1.000
_cell.length_c   1.000
_cell.angle_alpha   90.00
_cell.angle_beta   90.00
_cell.angle_gamma   90.00
#
_symmetry.space_group_name_H-M   'P 1'
#
loop_
_entity.id
_entity.type
_entity.pdbx_description
1 polymer ?
#
loop_
_entity_poly.entity_id
_entity_poly.type
_entity_poly.pdbx_seq_one_letter_code
_entity_poly.pdbx_strand_id
1 'polypeptide(L)'
;MNYVREKLGRKFVEPPPFDLAKSYQDSSCTTPLIFILSPGADPTMALLKFATDKGFGGARFQSISLGQGQGPIAAKMIAQGKQDGSWVVLQNCHLAVSWMTALEKICEDMTVANTNASFRLWLTSYPSPKVCLNNLFLCVLILVYLQ
;
A
#
# COMPACT_ATOMS: atom_id res chain seq x y z
N MET A 1 24.46 19.07 12.40
CA MET A 1 23.97 17.79 11.82
C MET A 1 25.08 16.74 11.63
N ASN A 2 26.16 16.72 12.43
CA ASN A 2 27.30 15.79 12.21
C ASN A 2 27.44 14.68 13.26
N TYR A 3 26.77 14.78 14.43
CA TYR A 3 26.96 13.84 15.53
C TYR A 3 26.41 12.42 15.25
N VAL A 4 25.28 12.33 14.53
CA VAL A 4 24.58 11.06 14.25
C VAL A 4 25.32 10.24 13.17
N ARG A 5 25.88 10.91 12.16
CA ARG A 5 26.57 10.27 11.02
C ARG A 5 27.89 9.61 11.44
N GLU A 6 28.62 10.23 12.36
CA GLU A 6 29.92 9.75 12.85
C GLU A 6 29.80 8.60 13.85
N LYS A 7 28.73 8.57 14.66
CA LYS A 7 28.58 7.56 15.74
C LYS A 7 27.85 6.29 15.32
N LEU A 8 26.94 6.34 14.35
CA LEU A 8 26.08 5.20 13.99
C LEU A 8 26.37 4.66 12.57
N GLY A 9 27.05 5.43 11.71
CA GLY A 9 27.37 5.07 10.34
C GLY A 9 26.29 5.46 9.33
N ARG A 10 26.65 5.57 8.05
CA ARG A 10 25.79 6.09 6.94
C ARG A 10 24.41 5.42 6.83
N LYS A 11 24.31 4.15 7.20
CA LYS A 11 23.08 3.33 7.26
C LYS A 11 21.98 3.84 8.20
N PHE A 12 22.27 4.83 9.06
CA PHE A 12 21.28 5.47 9.95
C PHE A 12 20.91 6.90 9.53
N VAL A 13 21.43 7.39 8.40
CA VAL A 13 21.27 8.79 7.97
C VAL A 13 20.59 8.89 6.61
N GLU A 14 20.62 7.83 5.82
CA GLU A 14 19.99 7.74 4.50
C GLU A 14 18.93 6.63 4.56
N PRO A 15 17.65 6.91 4.22
CA PRO A 15 16.64 5.87 4.15
C PRO A 15 17.10 4.80 3.14
N PRO A 16 16.99 3.50 3.47
CA PRO A 16 17.40 2.45 2.56
C PRO A 16 16.64 2.59 1.23
N PRO A 17 17.29 2.27 0.10
CA PRO A 17 16.63 2.29 -1.19
C PRO A 17 15.38 1.40 -1.14
N PHE A 18 14.31 1.92 -1.72
CA PHE A 18 13.02 1.25 -1.77
C PHE A 18 13.12 -0.11 -2.48
N ASP A 19 12.71 -1.19 -1.80
CA ASP A 19 12.74 -2.56 -2.32
C ASP A 19 11.33 -3.18 -2.31
N LEU A 20 10.67 -3.11 -3.47
CA LEU A 20 9.36 -3.73 -3.71
C LEU A 20 9.33 -5.23 -3.43
N ALA A 21 10.41 -5.94 -3.76
CA ALA A 21 10.46 -7.38 -3.64
C ALA A 21 10.53 -7.82 -2.18
N LYS A 22 11.31 -7.10 -1.37
CA LYS A 22 11.39 -7.32 0.07
C LYS A 22 10.07 -6.97 0.77
N SER A 23 9.50 -5.79 0.49
CA SER A 23 8.22 -5.40 1.09
C SER A 23 7.09 -6.38 0.75
N TYR A 24 7.08 -6.94 -0.46
CA TYR A 24 6.14 -7.99 -0.86
C TYR A 24 6.33 -9.31 -0.09
N GLN A 25 7.58 -9.68 0.24
CA GLN A 25 7.88 -10.87 1.03
C GLN A 25 7.45 -10.73 2.49
N ASP A 26 7.60 -9.52 3.05
CA ASP A 26 7.18 -9.20 4.41
C ASP A 26 5.64 -9.03 4.52
N SER A 27 4.92 -9.04 3.39
CA SER A 27 3.48 -8.88 3.33
C SER A 27 2.73 -10.21 3.23
N SER A 28 1.42 -10.16 3.44
CA SER A 28 0.53 -11.31 3.27
C SER A 28 -0.76 -10.93 2.54
N CYS A 29 -1.66 -11.89 2.35
CA CYS A 29 -2.99 -11.62 1.83
C CYS A 29 -3.91 -10.87 2.81
N THR A 30 -3.55 -10.84 4.11
CA THR A 30 -4.32 -10.13 5.16
C THR A 30 -3.59 -8.90 5.69
N THR A 31 -2.40 -8.60 5.17
CA THR A 31 -1.58 -7.47 5.61
C THR A 31 -1.33 -6.55 4.42
N PRO A 32 -2.12 -5.46 4.28
CA PRO A 32 -1.96 -4.51 3.20
C PRO A 32 -0.60 -3.78 3.25
N LEU A 33 -0.19 -3.23 2.11
CA LEU A 33 1.04 -2.46 1.96
C LEU A 33 0.67 -1.02 1.64
N ILE A 34 1.27 -0.05 2.32
CA ILE A 34 1.02 1.38 2.05
C ILE A 34 2.30 2.10 1.67
N PHE A 35 2.24 2.83 0.56
CA PHE A 35 3.23 3.82 0.16
C PHE A 35 2.87 5.19 0.70
N ILE A 36 3.74 5.75 1.53
CA ILE A 36 3.70 7.18 1.87
C ILE A 36 4.58 7.94 0.90
N LEU A 37 3.96 8.81 0.11
CA LEU A 37 4.56 9.46 -1.04
C LEU A 37 5.18 10.81 -0.67
N SER A 38 6.32 11.12 -1.28
CA SER A 38 6.84 12.49 -1.36
C SER A 38 6.23 13.22 -2.57
N PRO A 39 6.12 14.57 -2.56
CA PRO A 39 5.58 15.32 -3.70
C PRO A 39 6.23 14.92 -5.02
N GLY A 40 5.42 14.59 -6.03
CA GLY A 40 5.90 14.15 -7.34
C GLY A 40 6.25 12.66 -7.44
N ALA A 41 6.12 11.90 -6.36
CA ALA A 41 6.35 10.45 -6.37
C ALA A 41 5.09 9.66 -6.69
N ASP A 42 5.20 8.73 -7.65
CA ASP A 42 4.16 7.74 -7.94
C ASP A 42 4.77 6.34 -8.19
N PRO A 43 4.60 5.37 -7.28
CA PRO A 43 5.13 4.02 -7.43
C PRO A 43 4.26 3.14 -8.34
N THR A 44 3.13 3.62 -8.85
CA THR A 44 2.13 2.80 -9.57
C THR A 44 2.73 2.07 -10.76
N MET A 45 3.57 2.73 -11.58
CA MET A 45 4.19 2.09 -12.75
C MET A 45 5.20 1.01 -12.36
N ALA A 46 6.02 1.27 -11.33
CA ALA A 46 6.97 0.29 -10.82
C ALA A 46 6.23 -0.92 -10.22
N LEU A 47 5.12 -0.67 -9.52
CA LEU A 47 4.27 -1.71 -8.95
C LEU A 47 3.58 -2.54 -10.03
N LEU A 48 3.05 -1.92 -11.08
CA LEU A 48 2.45 -2.63 -12.22
C LEU A 48 3.48 -3.53 -12.91
N LYS A 49 4.70 -3.03 -13.13
CA LYS A 49 5.79 -3.83 -13.67
C LYS A 49 6.09 -5.02 -12.76
N PHE A 50 6.24 -4.79 -11.46
CA PHE A 50 6.49 -5.84 -10.48
C PHE A 50 5.37 -6.90 -10.43
N ALA A 51 4.10 -6.46 -10.45
CA ALA A 51 2.96 -7.37 -10.52
C ALA A 51 2.98 -8.21 -11.79
N THR A 52 3.30 -7.59 -12.94
CA THR A 52 3.44 -8.28 -14.23
C THR A 52 4.54 -9.33 -14.19
N ASP A 53 5.71 -8.98 -13.67
CA ASP A 53 6.85 -9.89 -13.51
C ASP A 53 6.51 -11.07 -12.57
N LYS A 54 5.56 -10.89 -11.64
CA LYS A 54 5.03 -11.93 -10.74
C LYS A 54 3.84 -12.72 -11.31
N GLY A 55 3.38 -12.42 -12.53
CA GLY A 55 2.24 -13.10 -13.16
C GLY A 55 0.86 -12.56 -12.75
N PHE A 56 0.80 -11.36 -12.16
CA PHE A 56 -0.42 -10.65 -11.75
C PHE A 56 -0.75 -9.44 -12.63
N GLY A 57 -0.10 -9.30 -13.78
CA GLY A 57 -0.41 -8.22 -14.74
C GLY A 57 -1.77 -8.38 -15.42
N GLY A 58 -2.09 -7.43 -16.32
CA GLY A 58 -3.34 -7.46 -17.09
C GLY A 58 -4.58 -7.37 -16.18
N ALA A 59 -5.55 -8.26 -16.40
CA ALA A 59 -6.81 -8.24 -15.65
C ALA A 59 -6.66 -8.55 -14.14
N ARG A 60 -5.53 -9.15 -13.72
CA ARG A 60 -5.26 -9.48 -12.31
C ARG A 60 -4.62 -8.33 -11.53
N PHE A 61 -4.41 -7.17 -12.16
CA PHE A 61 -3.97 -5.94 -11.52
C PHE A 61 -5.06 -4.88 -11.70
N GLN A 62 -5.69 -4.49 -10.59
CA GLN A 62 -6.76 -3.50 -10.58
C GLN A 62 -6.30 -2.28 -9.79
N SER A 63 -6.52 -1.08 -10.32
CA SER A 63 -6.17 0.17 -9.65
C SER A 63 -7.32 1.16 -9.68
N ILE A 64 -7.50 1.90 -8.59
CA ILE A 64 -8.50 2.97 -8.47
C ILE A 64 -7.94 4.13 -7.66
N SER A 65 -8.05 5.35 -8.20
CA SER A 65 -7.80 6.56 -7.42
C SER A 65 -9.01 6.86 -6.54
N LEU A 66 -8.76 6.98 -5.24
CA LEU A 66 -9.77 7.36 -4.27
C LEU A 66 -10.03 8.86 -4.34
N GLY A 67 -11.31 9.19 -4.34
CA GLY A 67 -11.87 10.53 -4.35
C GLY A 67 -13.32 10.46 -3.88
N GLN A 68 -14.07 11.54 -4.02
CA GLN A 68 -15.48 11.56 -3.65
C GLN A 68 -16.26 10.48 -4.41
N GLY A 69 -16.99 9.63 -3.69
CA GLY A 69 -17.86 8.60 -4.28
C GLY A 69 -17.17 7.29 -4.70
N GLN A 70 -15.84 7.18 -4.62
CA GLN A 70 -15.11 5.99 -5.09
C GLN A 70 -15.06 4.83 -4.09
N GLY A 71 -15.38 5.10 -2.81
CA GLY A 71 -15.32 4.10 -1.74
C GLY A 71 -16.09 2.80 -2.02
N PRO A 72 -17.37 2.85 -2.44
CA PRO A 72 -18.13 1.64 -2.78
C PRO A 72 -17.53 0.83 -3.93
N ILE A 73 -16.93 1.51 -4.92
CA ILE A 73 -16.28 0.85 -6.06
C ILE A 73 -15.00 0.14 -5.58
N ALA A 74 -14.21 0.82 -4.75
CA ALA A 74 -13.03 0.25 -4.12
C ALA A 74 -13.39 -0.98 -3.25
N ALA A 75 -14.46 -0.92 -2.45
CA ALA A 75 -14.92 -2.06 -1.66
C ALA A 75 -15.26 -3.28 -2.54
N LYS A 76 -15.97 -3.07 -3.65
CA LYS A 76 -16.32 -4.14 -4.59
C LYS A 76 -15.07 -4.72 -5.26
N MET A 77 -14.11 -3.87 -5.63
CA MET A 77 -12.83 -4.28 -6.22
C MET A 77 -12.02 -5.14 -5.23
N ILE A 78 -11.96 -4.75 -3.95
CA ILE A 78 -11.32 -5.55 -2.89
C ILE A 78 -12.03 -6.88 -2.71
N ALA A 79 -13.36 -6.88 -2.62
CA ALA A 79 -14.14 -8.10 -2.45
C ALA A 79 -13.91 -9.11 -3.59
N GLN A 80 -13.83 -8.64 -4.83
CA GLN A 80 -13.51 -9.46 -6.00
C GLN A 80 -12.06 -9.98 -5.92
N GLY A 81 -11.09 -9.11 -5.66
CA GLY A 81 -9.68 -9.48 -5.53
C GLY A 81 -9.44 -10.50 -4.42
N LYS A 82 -10.15 -10.39 -3.29
CA LYS A 82 -10.09 -11.38 -2.20
C LYS A 82 -10.48 -12.78 -2.67
N GLN A 83 -11.38 -12.91 -3.65
CA GLN A 83 -11.83 -14.21 -4.15
C GLN A 83 -10.86 -14.79 -5.21
N ASP A 84 -10.49 -13.98 -6.21
CA ASP A 84 -9.70 -14.45 -7.36
C ASP A 84 -8.17 -14.27 -7.21
N GLY A 85 -7.74 -13.63 -6.12
CA GLY A 85 -6.34 -13.38 -5.81
C GLY A 85 -5.70 -12.25 -6.63
N SER A 86 -6.50 -11.41 -7.28
CA SER A 86 -6.01 -10.24 -8.01
C SER A 86 -5.40 -9.20 -7.06
N TRP A 87 -4.48 -8.40 -7.56
CA TRP A 87 -3.91 -7.30 -6.80
C TRP A 87 -4.77 -6.06 -6.98
N VAL A 88 -5.00 -5.36 -5.86
CA VAL A 88 -5.79 -4.12 -5.84
C VAL A 88 -4.92 -2.99 -5.35
N VAL A 89 -4.91 -1.88 -6.09
CA VAL A 89 -4.19 -0.66 -5.76
C VAL A 89 -5.17 0.47 -5.51
N LEU A 90 -5.22 0.96 -4.28
CA LEU A 90 -5.99 2.14 -3.89
C LEU A 90 -5.04 3.35 -3.89
N GLN A 91 -5.21 4.24 -4.86
CA GLN A 91 -4.37 5.42 -4.98
C GLN A 91 -4.99 6.59 -4.23
N ASN A 92 -4.16 7.52 -3.76
CA ASN A 92 -4.59 8.81 -3.20
C ASN A 92 -5.53 8.70 -1.99
N CYS A 93 -5.28 7.76 -1.08
CA CYS A 93 -6.16 7.51 0.08
C CYS A 93 -6.40 8.75 0.96
N HIS A 94 -5.44 9.67 1.04
CA HIS A 94 -5.59 10.98 1.71
C HIS A 94 -6.75 11.84 1.18
N LEU A 95 -7.26 11.61 -0.03
CA LEU A 95 -8.40 12.33 -0.58
C LEU A 95 -9.76 11.77 -0.10
N ALA A 96 -9.79 10.54 0.43
CA ALA A 96 -11.01 9.84 0.84
C ALA A 96 -11.04 9.55 2.34
N VAL A 97 -10.69 10.55 3.16
CA VAL A 97 -10.57 10.42 4.63
C VAL A 97 -11.84 9.83 5.27
N SER A 98 -13.03 10.24 4.82
CA SER A 98 -14.31 9.74 5.36
C SER A 98 -14.54 8.25 5.12
N TRP A 99 -13.87 7.65 4.14
CA TRP A 99 -14.00 6.23 3.81
C TRP A 99 -12.92 5.37 4.48
N MET A 100 -11.88 5.98 5.05
CA MET A 100 -10.77 5.22 5.68
C MET A 100 -11.24 4.31 6.82
N THR A 101 -12.25 4.72 7.59
CA THR A 101 -12.85 3.87 8.64
C THR A 101 -13.55 2.63 8.06
N ALA A 102 -14.13 2.72 6.87
CA ALA A 102 -14.73 1.58 6.21
C ALA A 102 -13.65 0.65 5.62
N LEU A 103 -12.59 1.22 5.06
CA LEU A 103 -11.44 0.47 4.58
C LEU A 103 -10.74 -0.32 5.70
N GLU A 104 -10.59 0.28 6.88
CA GLU A 104 -10.01 -0.37 8.05
C GLU A 104 -10.79 -1.62 8.45
N LYS A 105 -12.12 -1.53 8.55
CA LYS A 105 -12.99 -2.69 8.81
C LYS A 105 -12.85 -3.78 7.75
N ILE A 106 -12.76 -3.38 6.48
CA ILE A 106 -12.53 -4.34 5.38
C ILE A 106 -11.21 -5.09 5.56
N CYS A 107 -10.15 -4.41 6.03
CA CYS A 107 -8.85 -5.02 6.33
C CYS A 107 -8.90 -5.91 7.58
N GLU A 108 -9.58 -5.49 8.66
CA GLU A 108 -9.79 -6.30 9.87
C GLU A 108 -10.55 -7.60 9.57
N ASP A 109 -11.50 -7.56 8.65
CA ASP A 109 -12.27 -8.72 8.20
C ASP A 109 -11.47 -9.67 7.30
N MET A 110 -10.24 -9.32 6.88
CA MET A 110 -9.40 -10.22 6.08
C MET A 110 -8.77 -11.30 6.96
N THR A 111 -9.10 -12.55 6.66
CA THR A 111 -8.49 -13.73 7.28
C THR A 111 -7.97 -14.66 6.21
N VAL A 112 -7.03 -15.53 6.58
CA VAL A 112 -6.49 -16.56 5.67
C VAL A 112 -7.59 -17.50 5.16
N ALA A 113 -8.68 -17.66 5.91
CA ALA A 113 -9.82 -18.50 5.52
C ALA A 113 -10.73 -17.86 4.46
N ASN A 114 -10.81 -16.52 4.40
CA ASN A 114 -11.74 -15.79 3.53
C ASN A 114 -11.05 -14.95 2.44
N THR A 115 -9.72 -15.05 2.34
CA THR A 115 -8.91 -14.26 1.42
C THR A 115 -7.94 -15.17 0.67
N ASN A 116 -7.93 -15.06 -0.65
CA ASN A 116 -7.02 -15.80 -1.51
C ASN A 116 -5.56 -15.48 -1.14
N ALA A 117 -4.72 -16.49 -0.96
CA ALA A 117 -3.32 -16.32 -0.56
C ALA A 117 -2.48 -15.45 -1.51
N SER A 118 -2.89 -15.36 -2.78
CA SER A 118 -2.24 -14.53 -3.80
C SER A 118 -2.66 -13.06 -3.77
N PHE A 119 -3.80 -12.75 -3.14
CA PHE A 119 -4.33 -11.39 -3.04
C PHE A 119 -3.32 -10.46 -2.39
N ARG A 120 -3.20 -9.23 -2.90
CA ARG A 120 -2.45 -8.16 -2.27
C ARG A 120 -3.24 -6.86 -2.39
N LEU A 121 -3.33 -6.14 -1.29
CA LEU A 121 -3.88 -4.79 -1.24
C LEU A 121 -2.74 -3.78 -1.07
N TRP A 122 -2.64 -2.87 -2.03
CA TRP A 122 -1.66 -1.79 -2.04
C TRP A 122 -2.37 -0.46 -1.90
N LEU A 123 -1.81 0.45 -1.11
CA LEU A 123 -2.34 1.78 -0.87
C LEU A 123 -1.28 2.83 -1.21
N THR A 124 -1.70 3.98 -1.74
CA THR A 124 -0.83 5.15 -1.89
C THR A 124 -1.44 6.35 -1.19
N SER A 125 -0.62 7.13 -0.49
CA SER A 125 -1.08 8.34 0.18
C SER A 125 0.04 9.34 0.38
N TYR A 126 -0.27 10.64 0.29
CA TYR A 126 0.60 11.65 0.89
C TYR A 126 0.47 11.61 2.43
N PRO A 127 1.51 12.06 3.17
CA PRO A 127 1.42 12.25 4.61
C PRO A 127 0.22 13.12 4.97
N SER A 128 -0.61 12.64 5.90
CA SER A 128 -1.75 13.40 6.40
C SER A 128 -1.99 13.03 7.86
N PRO A 129 -2.19 14.01 8.76
CA PRO A 129 -2.49 13.74 10.17
C PRO A 129 -3.69 12.80 10.36
N LYS A 130 -4.65 12.83 9.42
CA LYS A 130 -5.87 12.02 9.46
C LYS A 130 -5.67 10.60 8.94
N VAL A 131 -4.65 10.36 8.13
CA VAL A 131 -4.32 9.03 7.60
C VAL A 131 -3.33 8.32 8.54
N CYS A 132 -2.44 9.07 9.20
CA CYS A 132 -1.26 8.52 9.85
C CYS A 132 -1.41 8.11 11.33
N LEU A 133 -2.48 8.44 12.05
CA LEU A 133 -2.47 8.33 13.53
C LEU A 133 -3.27 7.17 14.15
N ASN A 134 -4.33 6.64 13.52
CA ASN A 134 -5.14 5.57 14.13
C ASN A 134 -5.48 4.38 13.21
N ASN A 135 -5.49 4.54 11.88
CA ASN A 135 -6.15 3.59 10.97
C ASN A 135 -5.21 2.67 10.16
N LEU A 136 -3.90 2.65 10.49
CA LEU A 136 -2.86 1.97 9.69
C LEU A 136 -2.06 0.91 10.45
N PHE A 137 -2.45 0.55 11.68
CA PHE A 137 -1.73 -0.46 12.49
C PHE A 137 -1.66 -1.85 11.83
N LEU A 138 -2.51 -2.12 10.83
CA LEU A 138 -2.57 -3.39 10.10
C LEU A 138 -1.74 -3.42 8.81
N CYS A 139 -1.12 -2.30 8.41
CA CYS A 139 -0.38 -2.21 7.16
C CYS A 139 1.14 -2.34 7.39
N VAL A 140 1.83 -2.97 6.43
CA VAL A 140 3.27 -2.79 6.28
C VAL A 140 3.52 -1.41 5.68
N LEU A 141 4.07 -0.51 6.49
CA LEU A 141 4.37 0.87 6.09
C LEU A 141 5.63 0.91 5.22
N ILE A 142 5.50 1.45 4.01
CA ILE A 142 6.61 1.70 3.10
C ILE A 142 6.73 3.20 2.87
N LEU A 143 7.85 3.78 3.29
CA LEU A 143 8.16 5.17 3.02
C LEU A 143 8.86 5.28 1.66
N VAL A 144 8.23 5.97 0.71
CA VAL A 144 8.82 6.24 -0.60
C VAL A 144 9.29 7.69 -0.62
N TYR A 145 10.58 7.85 -0.32
CA TYR A 145 11.30 9.07 -0.65
C TYR A 145 11.85 8.90 -2.07
N LEU A 146 11.25 9.56 -3.05
CA LEU A 146 11.97 9.83 -4.28
C LEU A 146 12.93 10.97 -3.98
N GLN A 147 14.23 10.69 -4.03
CA GLN A 147 15.27 11.73 -4.05
C GLN A 147 15.22 12.51 -5.35
#